data_AF-C9SI39-F1
#
_entry.id   AF-C9SI39-F1
#
_cell.length_a   1.000
_cell.length_b   1.000
_cell.length_c   1.000
_cell.angle_alpha   90.00
_cell.angle_beta   90.00
_cell.angle_gamma   90.00
#
_symmetry.space_group_name_H-M   'P 1'
#
loop_
_entity.id
_entity.type
_entity.pdbx_description
1 polymer ?
#
loop_
_entity_poly.entity_id
_entity_poly.type
_entity_poly.pdbx_seq_one_letter_code
_entity_poly.pdbx_strand_id
1 'polypeptide(L)'
;MLLLDYQNVLIQSVLTERFSGAPPAHIDQTVSDFDGVIYHISTPETKTQILLSVHIRCFKDLVQYGAEQVLQREYEQFVVAPEAGYDFSVLIDLEKLPAEQEERDALVHKFAMLKRNAMAAPFEAAYDEHYKLKEEASKYTSEDAPQGVKEGGAIKAIHYREEEAIYIKASHDRVTVIFSTIFREETDRVFGKVFIQEFVDARRRAIQNAPQVLFRNDPPLELQGVPGVKDSGSGEIGYVTFVLFPRHLTQQRMPEVISHIQTFRDYFHYHIKASKAYIHSRMRKRTADFLQVLRRARPDAEEKERKTASGRTFKVSGA
;
A
#
# COMPACT_ATOMS: atom_id res chain seq x y z
N MET A 1 12.27 1.18 -6.93
CA MET A 1 11.33 0.22 -6.34
C MET A 1 10.01 0.31 -7.11
N LEU A 2 9.50 -0.81 -7.64
CA LEU A 2 8.27 -0.85 -8.44
C LEU A 2 7.06 -1.28 -7.60
N LEU A 3 7.14 -2.41 -6.91
CA LEU A 3 6.17 -2.80 -5.89
C LEU A 3 6.65 -2.31 -4.53
N LEU A 4 5.71 -1.95 -3.65
CA LEU A 4 6.04 -1.64 -2.26
C LEU A 4 6.25 -2.95 -1.49
N ASP A 5 7.19 -2.94 -0.55
CA ASP A 5 7.37 -4.04 0.38
C ASP A 5 6.14 -4.17 1.30
N TYR A 6 5.83 -5.40 1.73
CA TYR A 6 4.66 -5.68 2.57
C TYR A 6 4.96 -5.55 4.05
N GLN A 7 6.23 -5.76 4.42
CA GLN A 7 6.73 -5.70 5.77
C GLN A 7 7.28 -4.32 6.11
N ASN A 8 7.24 -3.96 7.40
CA ASN A 8 7.91 -2.76 7.85
C ASN A 8 9.42 -2.95 7.90
N VAL A 9 10.14 -2.31 6.99
CA VAL A 9 11.60 -2.45 6.83
C VAL A 9 12.37 -1.99 8.08
N LEU A 10 11.86 -1.01 8.81
CA LEU A 10 12.55 -0.52 10.02
C LEU A 10 12.41 -1.53 11.16
N ILE A 11 11.21 -2.06 11.41
CA ILE A 11 10.99 -3.14 12.39
C ILE A 11 11.87 -4.35 12.04
N GLN A 12 11.88 -4.74 10.77
CA GLN A 12 12.72 -5.84 10.29
C GLN A 12 14.20 -5.57 10.59
N SER A 13 14.72 -4.39 10.23
CA SER A 13 16.12 -4.03 10.47
C SER A 13 16.48 -4.03 11.95
N VAL A 14 15.64 -3.42 12.81
CA VAL A 14 15.89 -3.34 14.25
C VAL A 14 15.90 -4.73 14.88
N LEU A 15 14.92 -5.58 14.54
CA LEU A 15 14.84 -6.93 15.09
C LEU A 15 15.96 -7.83 14.56
N THR A 16 16.31 -7.76 13.27
CA THR A 16 17.46 -8.50 12.72
C THR A 16 18.76 -8.13 13.44
N GLU A 17 19.00 -6.84 13.69
CA GLU A 17 20.18 -6.40 14.45
C GLU A 17 20.16 -6.97 15.87
N ARG A 18 19.01 -6.94 16.56
CA ARG A 18 18.88 -7.44 17.94
C ARG A 18 18.97 -8.97 18.03
N PHE A 19 18.55 -9.70 17.01
CA PHE A 19 18.59 -11.16 16.98
C PHE A 19 19.97 -11.70 16.57
N SER A 20 20.88 -10.84 16.11
CA SER A 20 22.25 -11.21 15.71
C SER A 20 23.17 -11.65 16.86
N GLY A 21 22.73 -11.51 18.11
CA GLY A 21 23.55 -11.75 19.31
C GLY A 21 24.35 -10.52 19.76
N ALA A 22 24.04 -9.34 19.23
CA ALA A 22 24.57 -8.07 19.73
C ALA A 22 24.19 -7.86 21.21
N PRO A 23 25.02 -7.16 22.00
CA PRO A 23 24.70 -6.87 23.40
C PRO A 23 23.32 -6.20 23.56
N PRO A 24 22.49 -6.66 24.52
CA PRO A 24 21.18 -6.05 24.77
C PRO A 24 21.29 -4.54 25.02
N ALA A 25 20.48 -3.78 24.31
CA ALA A 25 20.48 -2.32 24.35
C ALA A 25 19.10 -1.81 24.75
N HIS A 26 19.07 -0.65 25.41
CA HIS A 26 17.80 0.03 25.66
C HIS A 26 17.23 0.55 24.34
N ILE A 27 15.97 0.25 24.06
CA ILE A 27 15.24 0.73 22.89
C ILE A 27 14.03 1.50 23.38
N ASP A 28 13.76 2.63 22.75
CA ASP A 28 12.55 3.42 22.90
C ASP A 28 12.40 4.23 21.62
N GLN A 29 11.59 3.71 20.68
CA GLN A 29 11.45 4.27 19.34
C GLN A 29 10.01 4.16 18.86
N THR A 30 9.47 5.28 18.39
CA THR A 30 8.20 5.32 17.67
C THR A 30 8.45 5.29 16.17
N VAL A 31 7.74 4.42 15.46
CA VAL A 31 7.88 4.21 14.01
C VAL A 31 6.53 4.44 13.34
N SER A 32 6.49 5.31 12.34
CA SER A 32 5.29 5.50 11.53
C SER A 32 5.31 4.59 10.30
N ASP A 33 4.14 4.11 9.91
CA ASP A 33 3.91 3.33 8.70
C ASP A 33 2.76 3.97 7.89
N PHE A 34 2.48 3.44 6.71
CA PHE A 34 1.36 3.90 5.89
C PHE A 34 0.03 3.79 6.63
N ASP A 35 -0.96 4.57 6.16
CA ASP A 35 -2.31 4.65 6.72
C ASP A 35 -2.40 5.15 8.16
N GLY A 36 -1.37 5.87 8.62
CA GLY A 36 -1.34 6.42 9.96
C GLY A 36 -1.17 5.36 11.04
N VAL A 37 -0.67 4.17 10.66
CA VAL A 37 -0.28 3.14 11.62
C VAL A 37 0.98 3.61 12.34
N ILE A 38 1.00 3.42 13.66
CA ILE A 38 2.11 3.79 14.52
C ILE A 38 2.54 2.55 15.26
N TYR A 39 3.84 2.26 15.24
CA TYR A 39 4.46 1.25 16.06
C TYR A 39 5.29 1.90 17.15
N HIS A 40 5.46 1.16 18.23
CA HIS A 40 6.38 1.48 19.30
C HIS A 40 7.22 0.26 19.62
N ILE A 41 8.53 0.43 19.56
CA ILE A 41 9.52 -0.59 19.87
C ILE A 41 10.26 -0.11 21.11
N SER A 42 10.10 -0.82 22.22
CA SER A 42 10.69 -0.42 23.49
C SER A 42 11.23 -1.60 24.29
N THR A 43 12.05 -1.31 25.30
CA THR A 43 12.52 -2.28 26.30
C THR A 43 12.11 -1.77 27.69
N PRO A 44 10.83 -1.94 28.09
CA PRO A 44 10.26 -1.21 29.23
C PRO A 44 10.84 -1.64 30.59
N GLU A 45 11.09 -2.94 30.78
CA GLU A 45 11.59 -3.48 32.06
C GLU A 45 13.05 -3.93 31.96
N THR A 46 13.37 -4.70 30.91
CA THR A 46 14.68 -5.31 30.73
C THR A 46 15.18 -5.12 29.30
N LYS A 47 16.50 -4.98 29.12
CA LYS A 47 17.11 -4.81 27.79
C LYS A 47 16.99 -6.06 26.91
N THR A 48 16.70 -7.21 27.51
CA THR A 48 16.53 -8.50 26.84
C THR A 48 15.11 -8.73 26.35
N GLN A 49 14.13 -7.94 26.82
CA GLN A 49 12.75 -8.05 26.41
C GLN A 49 12.34 -6.85 25.58
N ILE A 50 12.01 -7.10 24.31
CA ILE A 50 11.56 -6.08 23.37
C ILE A 50 10.04 -6.13 23.32
N LEU A 51 9.39 -5.05 23.73
CA LEU A 51 7.97 -4.82 23.54
C LEU A 51 7.76 -4.16 22.17
N LEU A 52 6.95 -4.78 21.32
CA LEU A 52 6.51 -4.24 20.04
C LEU A 52 5.00 -4.02 20.10
N SER A 53 4.59 -2.75 20.11
CA SER A 53 3.19 -2.33 20.15
C SER A 53 2.79 -1.70 18.82
N VAL A 54 1.53 -1.88 18.42
CA VAL A 54 0.95 -1.25 17.22
C VAL A 54 -0.34 -0.52 17.56
N HIS A 55 -0.50 0.64 16.94
CA HIS A 55 -1.74 1.39 16.91
C HIS A 55 -2.26 1.46 15.47
N ILE A 56 -3.48 1.00 15.26
CA ILE A 56 -4.16 1.00 13.96
C ILE A 56 -5.50 1.72 14.14
N ARG A 57 -5.69 2.84 13.44
CA ARG A 57 -6.91 3.67 13.55
C ARG A 57 -8.21 2.86 13.45
N CYS A 58 -8.26 1.92 12.52
CA CYS A 58 -9.43 1.07 12.27
C CYS A 58 -9.42 -0.26 13.04
N PHE A 59 -8.60 -0.43 14.08
CA PHE A 59 -8.47 -1.71 14.79
C PHE A 59 -9.81 -2.26 15.28
N LYS A 60 -10.70 -1.38 15.77
CA LYS A 60 -12.06 -1.77 16.19
C LYS A 60 -12.90 -2.36 15.06
N ASP A 61 -12.75 -1.85 13.83
CA ASP A 61 -13.40 -2.44 12.64
C ASP A 61 -12.79 -3.82 12.36
N LEU A 62 -11.47 -3.95 12.44
CA LEU A 62 -10.76 -5.21 12.20
C LEU A 62 -11.16 -6.31 13.20
N VAL A 63 -11.32 -5.97 14.49
CA VAL A 63 -11.76 -6.90 15.54
C VAL A 63 -13.14 -7.48 15.22
N GLN A 64 -14.07 -6.67 14.71
CA GLN A 64 -15.41 -7.14 14.30
C GLN A 64 -15.36 -8.22 13.22
N TYR A 65 -14.29 -8.23 12.41
CA TYR A 65 -14.09 -9.19 11.32
C TYR A 65 -13.04 -10.26 11.64
N GLY A 66 -12.65 -10.41 12.91
CA GLY A 66 -11.86 -11.54 13.38
C GLY A 66 -10.35 -11.28 13.51
N ALA A 67 -9.92 -10.02 13.64
CA ALA A 67 -8.50 -9.70 13.76
C ALA A 67 -7.84 -10.30 15.00
N GLU A 68 -8.54 -10.41 16.12
CA GLU A 68 -8.00 -11.04 17.33
C GLU A 68 -7.66 -12.51 17.09
N GLN A 69 -8.51 -13.25 16.39
CA GLN A 69 -8.27 -14.66 16.08
C GLN A 69 -7.08 -14.83 15.13
N VAL A 70 -6.94 -13.95 14.13
CA VAL A 70 -5.79 -13.95 13.22
C VAL A 70 -4.51 -13.61 13.98
N LEU A 71 -4.52 -12.56 14.79
CA LEU A 71 -3.35 -12.15 15.57
C LEU A 71 -2.97 -13.18 16.63
N GLN A 72 -3.94 -13.82 17.28
CA GLN A 72 -3.68 -14.93 18.20
C GLN A 72 -3.06 -16.11 17.44
N ARG A 73 -3.65 -16.53 16.31
CA ARG A 73 -3.10 -17.61 15.47
C ARG A 73 -1.64 -17.36 15.08
N GLU A 74 -1.31 -16.12 14.72
CA GLU A 74 0.03 -15.76 14.30
C GLU A 74 0.98 -15.59 15.51
N TYR A 75 0.57 -14.91 16.58
CA TYR A 75 1.50 -14.41 17.60
C TYR A 75 1.30 -14.97 19.00
N GLU A 76 0.40 -15.93 19.23
CA GLU A 76 -0.03 -16.44 20.55
C GLU A 76 1.07 -16.49 21.63
N GLN A 77 2.25 -17.03 21.30
CA GLN A 77 3.37 -17.21 22.24
C GLN A 77 4.00 -15.89 22.73
N PHE A 78 3.75 -14.79 22.02
CA PHE A 78 4.35 -13.47 22.25
C PHE A 78 3.30 -12.45 22.72
N VAL A 79 2.00 -12.77 22.67
CA VAL A 79 0.94 -11.81 23.00
C VAL A 79 1.01 -11.44 24.48
N VAL A 80 0.96 -10.14 24.75
CA VAL A 80 0.87 -9.57 26.09
C VAL A 80 -0.27 -8.56 26.16
N ALA A 81 -0.58 -8.06 27.35
CA ALA A 81 -1.54 -6.97 27.49
C ALA A 81 -1.09 -5.77 26.64
N PRO A 82 -2.00 -5.16 25.83
CA PRO A 82 -1.66 -4.01 25.01
C PRO A 82 -1.08 -2.86 25.85
N GLU A 83 -0.01 -2.26 25.33
CA GLU A 83 0.56 -1.04 25.90
C GLU A 83 -0.46 0.09 25.87
N ALA A 84 -0.45 0.94 26.91
CA ALA A 84 -1.38 2.07 26.99
C ALA A 84 -1.26 2.99 25.76
N GLY A 85 -2.38 3.17 25.05
CA GLY A 85 -2.43 3.96 23.82
C GLY A 85 -2.21 3.17 22.52
N TYR A 86 -1.96 1.86 22.61
CA TYR A 86 -1.83 0.95 21.48
C TYR A 86 -2.94 -0.11 21.49
N ASP A 87 -3.17 -0.72 20.34
CA ASP A 87 -4.26 -1.68 20.15
C ASP A 87 -3.83 -3.13 20.35
N PHE A 88 -2.56 -3.44 20.06
CA PHE A 88 -2.01 -4.79 20.19
C PHE A 88 -0.51 -4.74 20.49
N SER A 89 -0.05 -5.61 21.38
CA SER A 89 1.35 -5.67 21.80
C SER A 89 1.86 -7.12 21.86
N VAL A 90 3.11 -7.29 21.42
CA VAL A 90 3.86 -8.54 21.53
C VAL A 90 5.16 -8.30 22.28
N LEU A 91 5.54 -9.23 23.14
CA LEU A 91 6.79 -9.22 23.89
C LEU A 91 7.72 -10.30 23.36
N ILE A 92 8.92 -9.89 22.98
CA ILE A 92 9.95 -10.73 22.39
C ILE A 92 11.08 -10.85 23.41
N ASP A 93 11.34 -12.08 23.87
CA ASP A 93 12.41 -12.40 24.79
C ASP A 93 13.66 -12.84 24.01
N LEU A 94 14.71 -12.01 24.01
CA LEU A 94 15.97 -12.27 23.29
C LEU A 94 16.70 -13.51 23.82
N GLU A 95 16.40 -13.98 25.03
CA GLU A 95 16.99 -15.19 25.62
C GLU A 95 16.30 -16.48 25.16
N LYS A 96 15.09 -16.37 24.58
CA LYS A 96 14.26 -17.51 24.14
C LYS A 96 14.10 -17.56 22.62
N LEU A 97 15.06 -17.02 21.89
CA LEU A 97 15.05 -17.08 20.44
C LEU A 97 15.34 -18.49 19.92
N PRO A 98 14.79 -18.87 18.75
CA PRO A 98 15.14 -20.12 18.09
C PRO A 98 16.66 -20.27 17.87
N ALA A 99 17.15 -21.50 17.83
CA ALA A 99 18.59 -21.75 17.63
C ALA A 99 19.02 -21.48 16.18
N GLU A 100 18.18 -21.89 15.22
CA GLU A 100 18.47 -21.81 13.80
C GLU A 100 18.27 -20.40 13.23
N GLN A 101 19.20 -19.95 12.40
CA GLN A 101 19.15 -18.61 11.80
C GLN A 101 17.92 -18.41 10.90
N GLU A 102 17.55 -19.44 10.14
CA GLU A 102 16.38 -19.39 9.25
C GLU A 102 15.08 -19.17 10.03
N GLU A 103 14.94 -19.82 11.19
CA GLU A 103 13.78 -19.63 12.08
C GLU A 103 13.77 -18.23 12.71
N ARG A 104 14.94 -17.68 13.05
CA ARG A 104 15.06 -16.29 13.52
C ARG A 104 14.64 -15.30 12.44
N ASP A 105 15.10 -15.48 11.21
CA ASP A 105 14.78 -14.59 10.10
C ASP A 105 13.28 -14.65 9.75
N ALA A 106 12.69 -15.84 9.77
CA ALA A 106 11.25 -16.03 9.62
C ALA A 106 10.46 -15.32 10.75
N LEU A 107 10.93 -15.42 12.00
CA LEU A 107 10.31 -14.77 13.14
C LEU A 107 10.39 -13.24 13.05
N VAL A 108 11.54 -12.69 12.63
CA VAL A 108 11.69 -11.26 12.36
C VAL A 108 10.71 -10.80 11.27
N HIS A 109 10.64 -11.53 10.16
CA HIS A 109 9.72 -11.20 9.07
C HIS A 109 8.26 -11.23 9.54
N LYS A 110 7.91 -12.20 10.40
CA LYS A 110 6.58 -12.33 11.00
C LYS A 110 6.21 -11.10 11.83
N PHE A 111 7.11 -10.57 12.67
CA PHE A 111 6.86 -9.35 13.42
C PHE A 111 6.81 -8.10 12.55
N ALA A 112 7.62 -8.03 11.48
CA ALA A 112 7.57 -6.93 10.53
C ALA A 112 6.27 -6.90 9.70
N MET A 113 5.52 -8.00 9.63
CA MET A 113 4.25 -8.16 8.90
C MET A 113 3.01 -7.89 9.77
N LEU A 114 3.16 -7.30 10.96
CA LEU A 114 2.08 -7.18 11.95
C LEU A 114 0.87 -6.37 11.44
N LYS A 115 1.08 -5.19 10.84
CA LYS A 115 -0.01 -4.44 10.16
C LYS A 115 -0.71 -5.30 9.12
N ARG A 116 0.05 -5.99 8.26
CA ARG A 116 -0.50 -6.85 7.20
C ARG A 116 -1.39 -7.94 7.79
N ASN A 117 -0.94 -8.59 8.85
CA ASN A 117 -1.68 -9.69 9.46
C ASN A 117 -2.96 -9.21 10.15
N ALA A 118 -2.93 -8.06 10.85
CA ALA A 118 -4.13 -7.46 11.41
C ALA A 118 -5.14 -7.08 10.30
N MET A 119 -4.66 -6.45 9.23
CA MET A 119 -5.47 -6.01 8.08
C MET A 119 -5.98 -7.18 7.22
N ALA A 120 -5.43 -8.39 7.36
CA ALA A 120 -5.84 -9.55 6.59
C ALA A 120 -7.19 -10.12 7.03
N ALA A 121 -7.58 -9.94 8.29
CA ALA A 121 -8.76 -10.60 8.86
C ALA A 121 -10.07 -10.35 8.10
N PRO A 122 -10.42 -9.11 7.70
CA PRO A 122 -11.62 -8.86 6.90
C PRO A 122 -11.60 -9.55 5.53
N PHE A 123 -10.41 -9.72 4.93
CA PHE A 123 -10.25 -10.43 3.66
C PHE A 123 -10.40 -11.94 3.85
N GLU A 124 -9.75 -12.52 4.86
CA GLU A 124 -9.90 -13.95 5.21
C GLU A 124 -11.38 -14.26 5.49
N ALA A 125 -12.06 -13.44 6.30
CA ALA A 125 -13.48 -13.60 6.60
C ALA A 125 -14.37 -13.52 5.35
N ALA A 126 -14.08 -12.61 4.41
CA ALA A 126 -14.80 -12.53 3.14
C ALA A 126 -14.55 -13.73 2.23
N TYR A 127 -13.35 -14.31 2.28
CA TYR A 127 -13.00 -15.47 1.46
C TYR A 127 -13.66 -16.74 2.02
N ASP A 128 -13.70 -16.91 3.34
CA ASP A 128 -14.44 -17.99 3.99
C ASP A 128 -15.94 -17.91 3.67
N GLU A 129 -16.50 -16.69 3.71
CA GLU A 129 -17.88 -16.44 3.32
C GLU A 129 -18.14 -16.75 1.84
N HIS A 130 -17.22 -16.38 0.95
CA HIS A 130 -17.29 -16.75 -0.47
C HIS A 130 -17.39 -18.27 -0.67
N TYR A 131 -16.54 -19.03 0.03
CA TYR A 131 -16.55 -20.49 -0.10
C TYR A 131 -17.84 -21.13 0.42
N LYS A 132 -18.39 -20.62 1.53
CA LYS A 132 -19.70 -21.05 2.04
C LYS A 132 -20.83 -20.73 1.05
N LEU A 133 -20.88 -19.50 0.55
CA LEU A 133 -21.88 -19.08 -0.44
C LEU A 133 -21.77 -19.86 -1.75
N LYS A 134 -20.54 -20.21 -2.16
CA LYS A 134 -20.29 -21.04 -3.35
C LYS A 134 -20.81 -22.46 -3.17
N GLU A 135 -20.61 -23.06 -1.99
CA GLU A 135 -21.14 -24.39 -1.68
C GLU A 135 -22.67 -24.37 -1.63
N GLU A 136 -23.26 -23.36 -1.01
CA GLU A 136 -24.72 -23.18 -0.99
C GLU A 136 -25.30 -22.98 -2.39
N ALA A 137 -24.68 -22.12 -3.20
CA ALA A 137 -25.11 -21.88 -4.58
C ALA A 137 -25.05 -23.15 -5.44
N SER A 138 -24.12 -24.07 -5.17
CA SER A 138 -24.00 -25.34 -5.92
C SER A 138 -25.21 -26.27 -5.76
N LYS A 139 -26.06 -26.02 -4.75
CA LYS A 139 -27.28 -26.78 -4.47
C LYS A 139 -28.48 -26.31 -5.31
N TYR A 140 -28.36 -25.19 -6.03
CA TYR A 140 -29.43 -24.59 -6.80
C TYR A 140 -29.00 -24.36 -8.26
N THR A 141 -29.97 -24.33 -9.18
CA THR A 141 -29.75 -23.74 -10.50
C THR A 141 -29.67 -22.21 -10.34
N SER A 142 -29.00 -21.52 -11.27
CA SER A 142 -28.82 -20.06 -11.22
C SER A 142 -30.13 -19.27 -11.12
N GLU A 143 -31.24 -19.84 -11.62
CA GLU A 143 -32.57 -19.23 -11.60
C GLU A 143 -33.28 -19.43 -10.25
N ASP A 144 -33.10 -20.58 -9.60
CA ASP A 144 -33.79 -20.96 -8.36
C ASP A 144 -33.04 -20.59 -7.08
N ALA A 145 -31.84 -20.02 -7.19
CA ALA A 145 -31.05 -19.67 -6.01
C ALA A 145 -31.79 -18.66 -5.09
N PRO A 146 -31.84 -18.91 -3.77
CA PRO A 146 -32.52 -18.04 -2.82
C PRO A 146 -31.89 -16.65 -2.79
N GLN A 147 -32.71 -15.64 -2.43
CA GLN A 147 -32.34 -14.24 -2.53
C GLN A 147 -31.04 -13.89 -1.77
N GLY A 148 -30.79 -14.50 -0.61
CA GLY A 148 -29.54 -14.30 0.14
C GLY A 148 -28.27 -14.75 -0.61
N VAL A 149 -28.33 -15.84 -1.39
CA VAL A 149 -27.19 -16.31 -2.19
C VAL A 149 -26.96 -15.40 -3.41
N LYS A 150 -28.03 -14.81 -3.94
CA LYS A 150 -27.98 -13.83 -5.05
C LYS A 150 -27.45 -12.47 -4.58
N GLU A 151 -27.84 -12.00 -3.39
CA GLU A 151 -27.40 -10.72 -2.83
C GLU A 151 -25.96 -10.76 -2.31
N GLY A 152 -25.48 -11.95 -1.92
CA GLY A 152 -24.15 -12.17 -1.40
C GLY A 152 -24.04 -11.88 0.10
N GLY A 153 -22.80 -11.88 0.58
CA GLY A 153 -22.46 -11.63 1.96
C GLY A 153 -22.61 -10.17 2.40
N ALA A 154 -22.55 -9.96 3.71
CA ALA A 154 -22.54 -8.62 4.29
C ALA A 154 -21.24 -7.87 3.93
N ILE A 155 -21.37 -6.55 3.73
CA ILE A 155 -20.24 -5.69 3.42
C ILE A 155 -19.38 -5.49 4.66
N LYS A 156 -18.09 -5.75 4.54
CA LYS A 156 -17.08 -5.46 5.56
C LYS A 156 -16.44 -4.12 5.22
N ALA A 157 -16.75 -3.10 6.01
CA ALA A 157 -16.21 -1.75 5.85
C ALA A 157 -15.02 -1.54 6.80
N ILE A 158 -13.90 -1.05 6.26
CA ILE A 158 -12.66 -0.79 6.98
C ILE A 158 -12.29 0.69 6.77
N HIS A 159 -12.42 1.52 7.81
CA HIS A 159 -12.12 2.95 7.74
C HIS A 159 -10.66 3.22 8.09
N TYR A 160 -9.76 2.69 7.26
CA TYR A 160 -8.32 2.72 7.49
C TYR A 160 -7.71 4.14 7.49
N ARG A 161 -8.41 5.13 6.90
CA ARG A 161 -8.07 6.56 6.96
C ARG A 161 -9.33 7.37 7.25
N GLU A 162 -9.16 8.66 7.55
CA GLU A 162 -10.26 9.55 7.96
C GLU A 162 -11.36 9.71 6.91
N GLU A 163 -10.98 9.82 5.64
CA GLU A 163 -11.89 10.07 4.52
C GLU A 163 -11.80 8.98 3.44
N GLU A 164 -11.07 7.90 3.69
CA GLU A 164 -10.88 6.77 2.77
C GLU A 164 -11.23 5.47 3.48
N ALA A 165 -11.90 4.56 2.78
CA ALA A 165 -12.33 3.27 3.31
C ALA A 165 -12.18 2.14 2.28
N ILE A 166 -11.99 0.92 2.77
CA ILE A 166 -12.01 -0.31 1.98
C ILE A 166 -13.31 -1.04 2.30
N TYR A 167 -14.04 -1.45 1.27
CA TYR A 167 -15.24 -2.26 1.39
C TYR A 167 -15.03 -3.60 0.74
N ILE A 168 -15.34 -4.69 1.45
CA ILE A 168 -15.18 -6.04 0.95
C ILE A 168 -16.54 -6.72 0.97
N LYS A 169 -16.96 -7.26 -0.18
CA LYS A 169 -18.21 -8.00 -0.32
C LYS A 169 -17.95 -9.35 -0.96
N ALA A 170 -18.34 -10.42 -0.27
CA ALA A 170 -18.31 -11.77 -0.81
C ALA A 170 -19.58 -12.06 -1.61
N SER A 171 -19.45 -12.75 -2.73
CA SER A 171 -20.55 -13.34 -3.50
C SER A 171 -20.22 -14.81 -3.77
N HIS A 172 -21.17 -15.61 -4.23
CA HIS A 172 -20.92 -17.04 -4.50
C HIS A 172 -19.91 -17.29 -5.65
N ASP A 173 -19.75 -16.34 -6.57
CA ASP A 173 -18.91 -16.47 -7.77
C ASP A 173 -17.63 -15.60 -7.74
N ARG A 174 -17.55 -14.63 -6.82
CA ARG A 174 -16.45 -13.66 -6.74
C ARG A 174 -16.34 -13.03 -5.36
N VAL A 175 -15.23 -12.36 -5.09
CA VAL A 175 -15.09 -11.39 -3.99
C VAL A 175 -14.78 -10.03 -4.58
N THR A 176 -15.51 -9.00 -4.14
CA THR A 176 -15.39 -7.63 -4.63
C THR A 176 -14.75 -6.78 -3.54
N VAL A 177 -13.64 -6.12 -3.87
CA VAL A 177 -12.92 -5.20 -2.99
C VAL A 177 -13.01 -3.80 -3.58
N ILE A 178 -13.57 -2.85 -2.84
CA ILE A 178 -13.81 -1.48 -3.31
C ILE A 178 -13.01 -0.52 -2.44
N PHE A 179 -12.07 0.18 -3.05
CA PHE A 179 -11.34 1.28 -2.42
C PHE A 179 -12.07 2.58 -2.71
N SER A 180 -12.47 3.29 -1.65
CA SER A 180 -12.81 4.72 -1.76
C SER A 180 -11.54 5.52 -1.47
N THR A 181 -11.07 6.25 -2.47
CA THR A 181 -9.85 7.06 -2.40
C THR A 181 -10.17 8.51 -2.75
N ILE A 182 -9.50 9.45 -2.08
CA ILE A 182 -9.68 10.88 -2.32
C ILE A 182 -8.42 11.46 -2.96
N PHE A 183 -8.62 12.26 -4.00
CA PHE A 183 -7.57 13.05 -4.62
C PHE A 183 -7.79 14.52 -4.29
N ARG A 184 -7.05 15.01 -3.27
CA ARG A 184 -7.12 16.43 -2.87
C ARG A 184 -6.56 17.38 -3.94
N GLU A 185 -5.51 16.95 -4.63
CA GLU A 185 -4.91 17.72 -5.72
C GLU A 185 -5.56 17.35 -7.06
N GLU A 186 -6.02 18.36 -7.80
CA GLU A 186 -6.59 18.14 -9.13
C GLU A 186 -5.61 17.44 -10.10
N THR A 187 -4.32 17.75 -9.98
CA THR A 187 -3.28 17.11 -10.79
C THR A 187 -3.20 15.60 -10.49
N ASP A 188 -3.32 15.20 -9.22
CA ASP A 188 -3.31 13.79 -8.82
C ASP A 188 -4.57 13.07 -9.24
N ARG A 189 -5.72 13.77 -9.26
CA ARG A 189 -6.96 13.25 -9.83
C ARG A 189 -6.80 12.92 -11.32
N VAL A 190 -6.15 13.80 -12.08
CA VAL A 190 -5.89 13.58 -13.52
C VAL A 190 -4.91 12.43 -13.74
N PHE A 191 -3.78 12.39 -13.02
CA PHE A 191 -2.85 11.26 -13.10
C PHE A 191 -3.54 9.96 -12.69
N GLY A 192 -4.26 9.95 -11.58
CA GLY A 192 -4.98 8.80 -11.06
C GLY A 192 -5.97 8.24 -12.08
N LYS A 193 -6.74 9.10 -12.76
CA LYS A 193 -7.65 8.69 -13.83
C LYS A 193 -6.92 7.98 -14.97
N VAL A 194 -5.76 8.49 -15.40
CA VAL A 194 -4.95 7.86 -16.46
C VAL A 194 -4.43 6.49 -16.01
N PHE A 195 -3.87 6.40 -14.80
CA PHE A 195 -3.38 5.14 -14.26
C PHE A 195 -4.50 4.09 -14.17
N ILE A 196 -5.66 4.47 -13.64
CA ILE A 196 -6.77 3.52 -13.47
C ILE A 196 -7.34 3.09 -14.82
N GLN A 197 -7.42 3.99 -15.80
CA GLN A 197 -7.79 3.62 -17.17
C GLN A 197 -6.82 2.56 -17.73
N GLU A 198 -5.52 2.72 -17.51
CA GLU A 198 -4.52 1.72 -17.92
C GLU A 198 -4.70 0.38 -17.17
N PHE A 199 -5.08 0.39 -15.89
CA PHE A 199 -5.42 -0.83 -15.15
C PHE A 199 -6.63 -1.57 -15.76
N VAL A 200 -7.69 -0.83 -16.10
CA VAL A 200 -8.89 -1.39 -16.75
C VAL A 200 -8.54 -2.01 -18.10
N ASP A 201 -7.69 -1.35 -18.90
CA ASP A 201 -7.31 -1.80 -20.24
C ASP A 201 -6.18 -2.84 -20.25
N ALA A 202 -5.39 -2.97 -19.18
CA ALA A 202 -4.31 -3.96 -19.08
C ALA A 202 -4.82 -5.40 -19.23
N ARG A 203 -5.98 -5.70 -18.63
CA ARG A 203 -6.63 -7.02 -18.76
C ARG A 203 -7.01 -7.34 -20.21
N ARG A 204 -7.42 -6.32 -20.99
CA ARG A 204 -7.79 -6.48 -22.40
C ARG A 204 -6.58 -6.71 -23.30
N ARG A 205 -5.44 -6.06 -23.00
CA ARG A 205 -4.25 -6.08 -23.87
C ARG A 205 -3.28 -7.23 -23.59
N ALA A 206 -3.04 -7.58 -22.32
CA ALA A 206 -1.89 -8.41 -21.97
C ALA A 206 -2.19 -9.52 -20.95
N ILE A 207 -3.10 -9.31 -19.98
CA ILE A 207 -3.22 -10.21 -18.83
C ILE A 207 -4.68 -10.61 -18.59
N GLN A 208 -5.20 -11.51 -19.42
CA GLN A 208 -6.61 -11.96 -19.36
C GLN A 208 -6.99 -12.63 -18.03
N ASN A 209 -6.01 -13.29 -17.39
CA ASN A 209 -6.19 -14.04 -16.15
C ASN A 209 -6.14 -13.19 -14.88
N ALA A 210 -5.86 -11.88 -14.98
CA ALA A 210 -5.84 -10.98 -13.83
C ALA A 210 -7.26 -10.65 -13.31
N PRO A 211 -7.36 -10.15 -12.07
CA PRO A 211 -8.59 -9.55 -11.55
C PRO A 211 -9.15 -8.48 -12.49
N GLN A 212 -10.47 -8.34 -12.50
CA GLN A 212 -11.08 -7.21 -13.19
C GLN A 212 -11.02 -5.98 -12.31
N VAL A 213 -10.64 -4.84 -12.89
CA VAL A 213 -10.64 -3.53 -12.23
C VAL A 213 -11.70 -2.67 -12.88
N LEU A 214 -12.44 -1.91 -12.07
CA LEU A 214 -13.44 -0.93 -12.48
C LEU A 214 -13.19 0.37 -11.73
N PHE A 215 -13.61 1.49 -12.32
CA PHE A 215 -13.50 2.79 -11.70
C PHE A 215 -14.72 3.64 -11.96
N ARG A 216 -15.22 4.28 -10.89
CA ARG A 216 -16.35 5.19 -10.93
C ARG A 216 -16.13 6.32 -9.93
N ASN A 217 -16.70 7.48 -10.21
CA ASN A 217 -16.76 8.58 -9.24
C ASN A 217 -18.01 8.46 -8.35
N ASP A 218 -19.07 7.83 -8.85
CA ASP A 218 -20.27 7.54 -8.07
C ASP A 218 -20.10 6.21 -7.32
N PRO A 219 -20.67 6.08 -6.11
CA PRO A 219 -20.66 4.83 -5.37
C PRO A 219 -21.22 3.65 -6.19
N PRO A 220 -20.52 2.51 -6.28
CA PRO A 220 -21.04 1.30 -6.90
C PRO A 220 -22.34 0.81 -6.22
N LEU A 221 -23.15 0.05 -6.95
CA LEU A 221 -24.43 -0.47 -6.45
C LEU A 221 -24.23 -1.33 -5.20
N GLU A 222 -23.09 -2.01 -5.11
CA GLU A 222 -22.68 -2.82 -3.97
C GLU A 222 -22.57 -2.01 -2.66
N LEU A 223 -22.39 -0.68 -2.72
CA LEU A 223 -22.28 0.19 -1.55
C LEU A 223 -23.57 0.96 -1.24
N GLN A 224 -24.68 0.67 -1.92
CA GLN A 224 -25.95 1.32 -1.62
C GLN A 224 -26.41 1.01 -0.20
N GLY A 225 -26.77 2.05 0.54
CA GLY A 225 -27.25 1.93 1.93
C GLY A 225 -26.14 1.76 2.98
N VAL A 226 -24.86 1.72 2.58
CA VAL A 226 -23.75 1.68 3.54
C VAL A 226 -23.63 3.04 4.26
N PRO A 227 -23.65 3.08 5.60
CA PRO A 227 -23.51 4.33 6.35
C PRO A 227 -22.19 5.05 5.99
N GLY A 228 -22.26 6.36 5.80
CA GLY A 228 -21.09 7.18 5.46
C GLY A 228 -20.72 7.19 3.97
N VAL A 229 -21.23 6.24 3.17
CA VAL A 229 -21.13 6.30 1.71
C VAL A 229 -22.21 7.24 1.19
N LYS A 230 -21.82 8.46 0.82
CA LYS A 230 -22.71 9.42 0.15
C LYS A 230 -22.20 9.67 -1.25
N ASP A 231 -23.13 9.88 -2.17
CA ASP A 231 -22.81 10.48 -3.45
C ASP A 231 -22.37 11.93 -3.18
N SER A 232 -21.06 12.16 -3.18
CA SER A 232 -20.50 13.48 -2.94
C SER A 232 -20.89 14.48 -4.04
N GLY A 233 -21.35 14.02 -5.22
CA GLY A 233 -21.73 14.87 -6.37
C GLY A 233 -20.59 15.74 -6.95
N SER A 234 -19.50 15.94 -6.19
CA SER A 234 -18.30 16.72 -6.50
C SER A 234 -17.28 15.94 -7.33
N GLY A 235 -17.40 14.61 -7.40
CA GLY A 235 -16.44 13.72 -8.07
C GLY A 235 -15.04 13.73 -7.43
N GLU A 236 -14.95 14.10 -6.15
CA GLU A 236 -13.69 14.13 -5.38
C GLU A 236 -13.28 12.74 -4.88
N ILE A 237 -14.28 11.90 -4.57
CA ILE A 237 -14.10 10.50 -4.21
C ILE A 237 -14.06 9.66 -5.48
N GLY A 238 -13.01 8.87 -5.63
CA GLY A 238 -12.90 7.84 -6.64
C GLY A 238 -13.11 6.46 -6.00
N TYR A 239 -13.96 5.64 -6.62
CA TYR A 239 -14.17 4.24 -6.25
C TYR A 239 -13.44 3.33 -7.22
N VAL A 240 -12.40 2.64 -6.73
CA VAL A 240 -11.67 1.62 -7.48
C VAL A 240 -12.14 0.25 -7.01
N THR A 241 -12.77 -0.51 -7.89
CA THR A 241 -13.32 -1.83 -7.59
C THR A 241 -12.47 -2.92 -8.22
N PHE A 242 -11.94 -3.81 -7.39
CA PHE A 242 -11.30 -5.06 -7.80
C PHE A 242 -12.27 -6.22 -7.65
N VAL A 243 -12.43 -6.99 -8.72
CA VAL A 243 -13.25 -8.21 -8.74
C VAL A 243 -12.33 -9.43 -8.80
N LEU A 244 -12.27 -10.15 -7.69
CA LEU A 244 -11.47 -11.35 -7.51
C LEU A 244 -12.33 -12.58 -7.81
N PHE A 245 -12.06 -13.23 -8.93
CA PHE A 245 -12.66 -14.52 -9.31
C PHE A 245 -12.03 -15.71 -8.57
N PRO A 246 -12.65 -16.91 -8.57
CA PRO A 246 -12.23 -18.07 -7.76
C PRO A 246 -10.77 -18.52 -8.01
N ARG A 247 -10.22 -18.24 -9.20
CA ARG A 247 -8.82 -18.49 -9.53
C ARG A 247 -7.81 -17.67 -8.71
N HIS A 248 -8.23 -16.52 -8.18
CA HIS A 248 -7.43 -15.65 -7.31
C HIS A 248 -7.63 -16.00 -5.83
N LEU A 249 -8.73 -16.68 -5.51
CA LEU A 249 -9.16 -16.96 -4.15
C LEU A 249 -8.68 -18.32 -3.64
N THR A 250 -7.79 -19.02 -4.37
CA THR A 250 -7.30 -20.33 -3.95
C THR A 250 -6.47 -20.22 -2.67
N GLN A 251 -6.60 -21.20 -1.76
CA GLN A 251 -5.91 -21.19 -0.46
C GLN A 251 -4.40 -20.89 -0.56
N GLN A 252 -3.75 -21.40 -1.60
CA GLN A 252 -2.31 -21.18 -1.85
C GLN A 252 -1.97 -19.73 -2.22
N ARG A 253 -2.87 -19.04 -2.93
CA ARG A 253 -2.64 -17.66 -3.42
C ARG A 253 -3.21 -16.60 -2.50
N MET A 254 -4.16 -16.96 -1.65
CA MET A 254 -4.84 -16.03 -0.75
C MET A 254 -3.87 -15.13 0.03
N PRO A 255 -2.80 -15.64 0.67
CA PRO A 255 -1.90 -14.78 1.44
C PRO A 255 -1.24 -13.70 0.57
N GLU A 256 -0.78 -14.05 -0.62
CA GLU A 256 -0.14 -13.11 -1.54
C GLU A 256 -1.14 -12.09 -2.08
N VAL A 257 -2.34 -12.54 -2.46
CA VAL A 257 -3.40 -11.66 -2.97
C VAL A 257 -3.82 -10.64 -1.90
N ILE A 258 -3.97 -11.06 -0.65
CA ILE A 258 -4.28 -10.17 0.48
C ILE A 258 -3.16 -9.14 0.67
N SER A 259 -1.89 -9.58 0.67
CA SER A 259 -0.74 -8.67 0.79
C SER A 259 -0.65 -7.65 -0.34
N HIS A 260 -1.01 -8.06 -1.56
CA HIS A 260 -0.96 -7.20 -2.72
C HIS A 260 -2.13 -6.21 -2.77
N ILE A 261 -3.35 -6.68 -2.48
CA ILE A 261 -4.54 -5.83 -2.56
C ILE A 261 -4.53 -4.76 -1.46
N GLN A 262 -4.12 -5.09 -0.24
CA GLN A 262 -4.07 -4.12 0.87
C GLN A 262 -3.12 -2.94 0.57
N THR A 263 -2.05 -3.18 -0.19
CA THR A 263 -1.02 -2.16 -0.50
C THR A 263 -1.36 -1.35 -1.75
N PHE A 264 -2.49 -1.65 -2.42
CA PHE A 264 -2.89 -1.02 -3.67
C PHE A 264 -2.92 0.51 -3.55
N ARG A 265 -3.53 1.06 -2.50
CA ARG A 265 -3.68 2.51 -2.34
C ARG A 265 -2.33 3.21 -2.22
N ASP A 266 -1.43 2.69 -1.39
CA ASP A 266 -0.09 3.27 -1.24
C ASP A 266 0.75 3.10 -2.50
N TYR A 267 0.69 1.92 -3.13
CA TYR A 267 1.31 1.66 -4.43
C TYR A 267 0.86 2.71 -5.45
N PHE A 268 -0.44 2.93 -5.54
CA PHE A 268 -1.05 3.81 -6.51
C PHE A 268 -0.66 5.28 -6.29
N HIS A 269 -0.73 5.76 -5.05
CA HIS A 269 -0.29 7.10 -4.68
C HIS A 269 1.23 7.30 -4.82
N TYR A 270 2.03 6.26 -4.57
CA TYR A 270 3.47 6.28 -4.79
C TYR A 270 3.79 6.44 -6.28
N HIS A 271 3.13 5.69 -7.16
CA HIS A 271 3.37 5.78 -8.61
C HIS A 271 2.88 7.08 -9.23
N ILE A 272 1.81 7.68 -8.71
CA ILE A 272 1.42 9.04 -9.11
C ILE A 272 2.56 10.03 -8.78
N LYS A 273 3.11 9.98 -7.57
CA LYS A 273 4.22 10.84 -7.16
C LYS A 273 5.49 10.56 -7.97
N ALA A 274 5.80 9.30 -8.26
CA ALA A 274 6.94 8.91 -9.10
C ALA A 274 6.79 9.45 -10.53
N SER A 275 5.59 9.37 -11.12
CA SER A 275 5.27 9.97 -12.41
C SER A 275 5.42 11.48 -12.40
N LYS A 276 4.96 12.18 -11.36
CA LYS A 276 5.18 13.63 -11.19
C LYS A 276 6.69 13.95 -11.18
N ALA A 277 7.48 13.22 -10.40
CA ALA A 277 8.94 13.40 -10.36
C ALA A 277 9.61 13.15 -11.71
N TYR A 278 9.15 12.14 -12.46
CA TYR A 278 9.62 11.86 -13.81
C TYR A 278 9.31 13.01 -14.79
N ILE A 279 8.09 13.54 -14.77
CA ILE A 279 7.71 14.70 -15.57
C ILE A 279 8.57 15.92 -15.22
N HIS A 280 8.81 16.20 -13.93
CA HIS A 280 9.73 17.26 -13.51
C HIS A 280 11.15 17.07 -14.05
N SER A 281 11.67 15.83 -14.07
CA SER A 281 12.98 15.53 -14.66
C SER A 281 13.01 15.84 -16.16
N ARG A 282 11.95 15.46 -16.90
CA ARG A 282 11.80 15.75 -18.34
C ARG A 282 11.71 17.26 -18.61
N MET A 283 10.94 17.99 -17.80
CA MET A 283 10.81 19.46 -17.91
C MET A 283 12.15 20.16 -17.66
N ARG A 284 12.91 19.72 -16.63
CA ARG A 284 14.26 20.25 -16.36
C ARG A 284 15.19 20.01 -17.54
N LYS A 285 15.16 18.81 -18.14
CA LYS A 285 15.96 18.52 -19.34
C LYS A 285 15.60 19.45 -20.50
N ARG A 286 14.31 19.62 -20.80
CA ARG A 286 13.86 20.55 -21.87
C ARG A 286 14.24 21.99 -21.60
N THR A 287 14.17 22.43 -20.35
CA THR A 287 14.59 23.79 -19.96
C THR A 287 16.10 23.96 -20.18
N ALA A 288 16.90 22.95 -19.82
CA ALA A 288 18.34 22.97 -20.09
C ALA A 288 18.65 23.04 -21.59
N ASP A 289 17.91 22.28 -22.42
CA ASP A 289 18.02 22.34 -23.88
C ASP A 289 17.71 23.75 -24.41
N PHE A 290 16.63 24.39 -23.95
CA PHE A 290 16.28 25.75 -24.35
C PHE A 290 17.31 26.79 -23.90
N LEU A 291 17.85 26.66 -22.69
CA LEU A 291 18.92 27.53 -22.20
C LEU A 291 20.20 27.39 -23.04
N GLN A 292 20.50 26.19 -23.56
CA GLN A 292 21.63 26.03 -24.49
C GLN A 292 21.37 26.77 -25.80
N VAL A 293 20.15 26.71 -26.34
CA VAL A 293 19.78 27.47 -27.55
C VAL A 293 19.91 28.98 -27.31
N LEU A 294 19.43 29.48 -26.18
CA LEU A 294 19.57 30.89 -25.81
C LEU A 294 21.03 31.32 -25.65
N ARG A 295 21.88 30.48 -25.04
CA ARG A 295 23.32 30.75 -24.92
C ARG A 295 23.99 30.81 -26.28
N ARG A 296 23.64 29.91 -27.22
CA ARG A 296 24.16 29.93 -28.60
C ARG A 296 23.69 31.15 -29.41
N ALA A 297 22.52 31.69 -29.08
CA ALA A 297 22.00 32.90 -29.72
C ALA A 297 22.66 34.19 -29.18
N ARG A 298 23.38 34.11 -28.04
CA ARG A 298 24.16 35.26 -27.55
C ARG A 298 25.36 35.44 -28.50
N PRO A 299 25.54 36.63 -29.10
CA PRO A 299 26.73 36.90 -29.89
C PRO A 299 27.96 36.67 -29.00
N ASP A 300 28.93 35.90 -29.49
CA ASP A 300 30.25 35.92 -28.90
C ASP A 300 30.72 37.38 -28.93
N ALA A 301 31.29 37.86 -27.82
CA ALA A 301 31.93 39.15 -27.84
C ALA A 301 33.01 39.06 -28.92
N GLU A 302 32.85 39.82 -30.01
CA GLU A 302 33.87 39.94 -31.04
C GLU A 302 35.21 40.07 -30.33
N GLU A 303 36.17 39.20 -30.65
CA GLU A 303 37.53 39.36 -30.15
C GLU A 303 37.92 40.80 -30.46
N LYS A 304 37.91 41.68 -29.45
CA LYS A 304 38.38 43.05 -29.61
C LYS A 304 39.77 42.91 -30.19
N GLU A 305 39.94 43.32 -31.44
CA GLU A 305 41.24 43.37 -32.08
C GLU A 305 42.22 43.95 -31.05
N ARG A 306 43.20 43.15 -30.63
CA ARG A 306 44.21 43.61 -29.68
C ARG A 306 45.04 44.67 -30.40
N LYS A 307 44.63 45.92 -30.27
CA LYS A 307 45.37 47.07 -30.78
C LYS A 307 46.56 47.32 -29.87
N THR A 308 47.73 47.50 -30.48
CA THR A 308 48.91 48.00 -29.79
C THR A 308 48.68 49.45 -29.35
N ALA A 309 49.42 49.96 -28.36
CA ALA A 309 49.25 51.32 -27.83
C ALA A 309 49.39 52.44 -28.88
N SER A 310 49.92 52.14 -30.08
CA SER A 310 50.02 53.06 -31.23
C SER A 310 48.87 52.94 -32.24
N GLY A 311 47.83 52.15 -31.95
CA GLY A 311 46.61 52.06 -32.76
C GLY A 311 46.70 51.15 -34.00
N ARG A 312 47.81 50.42 -34.20
CA ARG A 312 47.95 49.45 -35.30
C ARG A 312 47.39 48.08 -34.91
N THR A 313 46.57 47.52 -35.80
CA THR A 313 45.97 46.19 -35.70
C THR A 313 47.00 45.08 -35.92
N PHE A 314 47.02 44.05 -35.08
CA PHE A 314 47.82 42.85 -35.30
C PHE A 314 47.25 42.05 -36.49
N LYS A 315 47.92 42.09 -37.64
CA LYS A 315 47.70 41.09 -38.69
C LYS A 315 48.55 39.87 -38.34
N VAL A 316 47.90 38.77 -37.97
CA VAL A 316 48.58 37.46 -37.93
C VAL A 316 48.87 37.11 -39.39
N SER A 317 50.13 37.27 -39.81
CA SER A 317 50.62 36.72 -41.07
C SER A 317 50.65 35.20 -40.92
N GLY A 318 49.73 34.53 -41.61
CA GLY A 318 49.71 33.07 -41.63
C GLY A 318 50.97 32.49 -42.27
N ALA A 319 51.54 31.51 -41.58
CA ALA A 319 52.09 30.26 -42.11
C ALA A 319 52.01 29.21 -41.00
#